data_AF-A0A0V0GHD6-F1
#
_entry.id   AF-A0A0V0GHD6-F1
#
_cell.length_a   1.000
_cell.length_b   1.000
_cell.length_c   1.000
_cell.angle_alpha   90.00
_cell.angle_beta   90.00
_cell.angle_gamma   90.00
#
_symmetry.space_group_name_H-M   'P 1'
#
loop_
_entity.id
_entity.type
_entity.pdbx_description
1 polymer ?
#
loop_
_entity_poly.entity_id
_entity_poly.type
_entity_poly.pdbx_seq_one_letter_code
_entity_poly.pdbx_strand_id
1 'polypeptide(L)'
;MYEPVVIASGRTYERFRILKWFAEGNDTCPTTRRKLANLSLIPNHTMKDLISRWSATHGVSVPDPSMEASGAHLLESRSNSIASLSSSMNNL
;
A
#
# COMPACT_ATOMS: atom_id res chain seq x y z
N MET A 1 2.67 4.81 6.35
CA MET A 1 3.84 3.92 6.23
C MET A 1 3.89 3.10 7.51
N TYR A 2 3.65 1.80 7.36
CA TYR A 2 3.45 0.83 8.42
C TYR A 2 4.79 0.27 8.92
N GLU A 3 5.69 -0.11 8.00
CA GLU A 3 7.02 -0.62 8.30
C GLU A 3 8.11 0.22 7.60
N PRO A 4 8.47 1.38 8.15
CA PRO A 4 9.51 2.22 7.57
C PRO A 4 10.89 1.58 7.66
N VAL A 5 11.61 1.55 6.55
CA VAL A 5 13.01 1.09 6.45
C VAL A 5 13.88 2.08 5.68
N VAL A 6 15.13 2.23 6.09
CA VAL A 6 16.17 3.00 5.40
C VAL A 6 16.98 2.07 4.50
N ILE A 7 17.23 2.52 3.27
CA ILE A 7 18.15 1.86 2.33
C ILE A 7 19.52 2.54 2.32
N ALA A 8 20.51 1.97 1.63
CA ALA A 8 21.87 2.50 1.53
C ALA A 8 21.98 3.97 1.06
N SER A 9 20.96 4.52 0.39
CA SER A 9 20.91 5.95 0.02
C SER A 9 20.50 6.89 1.17
N GLY A 10 20.21 6.36 2.37
CA GLY A 10 19.73 7.12 3.53
C GLY A 10 18.25 7.51 3.46
N ARG A 11 17.52 7.12 2.41
CA ARG A 11 16.10 7.43 2.25
C ARG A 11 15.23 6.37 2.92
N THR A 12 14.11 6.79 3.50
CA THR A 12 13.14 5.90 4.13
C THR A 12 12.03 5.54 3.15
N TYR A 13 11.70 4.25 3.08
CA TYR A 13 10.62 3.69 2.28
C TYR A 13 9.78 2.73 3.12
N GLU A 14 8.59 2.41 2.62
CA GLU A 14 7.79 1.31 3.12
C GLU A 14 8.44 -0.03 2.76
N ARG A 15 8.56 -0.95 3.73
CA ARG A 15 9.29 -2.22 3.61
C ARG A 15 8.82 -3.05 2.42
N PHE A 16 7.51 -3.29 2.30
CA PHE A 16 6.99 -4.12 1.22
C PHE A 16 7.25 -3.52 -0.17
N ARG A 17 7.20 -2.18 -0.29
CA ARG A 17 7.42 -1.49 -1.56
C ARG A 17 8.87 -1.60 -2.02
N ILE A 18 9.82 -1.40 -1.11
CA ILE A 18 11.23 -1.47 -1.47
C ILE A 18 11.71 -2.92 -1.68
N LEU A 19 11.15 -3.88 -0.94
CA LEU A 19 11.38 -5.30 -1.21
C LEU A 19 10.89 -5.70 -2.60
N LYS A 20 9.68 -5.28 -2.99
CA LYS A 20 9.16 -5.52 -4.34
C LYS A 20 10.07 -4.90 -5.41
N TRP A 21 10.50 -3.66 -5.21
CA TRP A 21 11.43 -2.98 -6.11
C TRP A 21 12.74 -3.77 -6.32
N PHE A 22 13.34 -4.29 -5.26
CA PHE A 22 14.54 -5.13 -5.35
C PHE A 22 14.27 -6.49 -5.99
N ALA A 23 13.12 -7.10 -5.72
CA ALA A 23 12.71 -8.37 -6.33
C ALA A 23 12.50 -8.26 -7.84
N GLU A 24 12.13 -7.08 -8.35
CA GLU A 24 12.05 -6.77 -9.78
C GLU A 24 13.43 -6.57 -10.44
N GLY A 25 14.52 -6.76 -9.70
CA GLY A 25 15.90 -6.67 -10.20
C GLY A 25 16.50 -5.27 -10.16
N ASN A 26 15.81 -4.31 -9.55
CA ASN A 26 16.33 -2.95 -9.44
C ASN A 26 17.38 -2.83 -8.31
N ASP A 27 18.57 -2.33 -8.63
CA ASP A 27 19.65 -2.06 -7.67
C ASP A 27 19.91 -0.57 -7.43
N THR A 28 18.95 0.27 -7.85
CA THR A 28 19.02 1.73 -7.74
C THR A 28 18.06 2.26 -6.69
N CYS A 29 18.37 3.44 -6.14
CA CYS A 29 17.44 4.17 -5.30
C CYS A 29 16.21 4.58 -6.13
N PRO A 30 14.96 4.26 -5.70
CA PRO A 30 13.76 4.57 -6.47
C PRO A 30 13.61 6.04 -6.83
N THR A 31 14.06 6.94 -5.95
CA THR A 31 13.89 8.38 -6.14
C THR A 31 15.06 9.05 -6.86
N THR A 32 16.31 8.72 -6.50
CA THR A 32 17.49 9.37 -7.12
C THR A 32 17.97 8.67 -8.38
N ARG A 33 17.49 7.45 -8.64
CA ARG A 33 17.93 6.58 -9.74
C ARG A 33 19.43 6.26 -9.72
N ARG A 34 20.13 6.52 -8.61
CA ARG A 34 21.54 6.19 -8.42
C ARG A 34 21.67 4.76 -7.88
N LYS A 35 22.68 4.03 -8.35
CA LYS A 35 23.02 2.69 -7.87
C LYS A 35 23.28 2.71 -6.36
N LEU A 36 22.72 1.73 -5.65
CA LEU A 36 22.91 1.56 -4.22
C LEU A 36 24.21 0.81 -3.94
N ALA A 37 24.86 1.12 -2.82
CA ALA A 37 26.05 0.39 -2.39
C ALA A 37 25.73 -1.05 -1.96
N ASN A 38 24.52 -1.28 -1.42
CA ASN A 38 23.96 -2.58 -1.06
C ASN A 38 22.44 -2.49 -0.99
N LEU A 39 21.78 -3.64 -0.85
CA LEU A 39 20.31 -3.76 -0.77
C LEU A 39 19.82 -3.98 0.67
N SER A 40 20.62 -3.62 1.68
CA SER A 40 20.24 -3.78 3.08
C SER A 40 19.07 -2.86 3.45
N LEU A 41 18.17 -3.40 4.29
CA LEU A 41 17.01 -2.68 4.82
C LEU A 41 17.17 -2.54 6.33
N ILE A 42 17.27 -1.30 6.81
CA ILE A 42 17.44 -0.99 8.23
C ILE A 42 16.11 -0.42 8.77
N PRO A 43 15.48 -1.00 9.79
CA PRO A 43 14.27 -0.43 10.39
C PRO A 43 14.44 1.03 10.84
N ASN A 44 13.44 1.86 10.60
CA ASN A 44 13.42 3.26 11.04
C ASN A 44 12.37 3.48 12.13
N HIS A 45 12.73 3.15 13.37
CA HIS A 45 11.85 3.30 14.53
C HIS A 45 11.44 4.75 14.78
N THR A 46 12.35 5.71 14.60
CA THR A 46 12.05 7.14 14.77
C THR A 46 10.93 7.61 13.83
N MET A 47 10.98 7.23 12.56
CA MET A 47 9.91 7.55 11.61
C MET A 47 8.61 6.81 11.95
N LYS A 48 8.69 5.55 12.40
CA LYS A 48 7.52 4.79 12.83
C LYS A 48 6.80 5.51 13.97
N ASP A 49 7.55 5.89 15.00
CA ASP A 49 7.02 6.59 16.18
C ASP A 49 6.46 7.96 15.83
N LEU A 50 7.10 8.69 14.91
CA LEU A 50 6.59 9.97 14.41
C LEU A 50 5.23 9.78 13.72
N ILE A 51 5.14 8.81 12.81
CA ILE A 51 3.91 8.51 12.08
C ILE A 51 2.81 8.06 13.05
N SER A 52 3.11 7.14 13.96
CA SER A 52 2.14 6.64 14.95
C SER A 52 1.60 7.74 15.85
N ARG A 53 2.46 8.65 16.32
CA ARG A 53 2.01 9.80 17.13
C ARG A 53 1.14 10.74 16.32
N TRP A 54 1.59 11.10 15.11
CA TRP A 54 0.81 11.97 14.23
C TRP A 54 -0.56 11.35 13.91
N SER A 55 -0.59 10.06 13.59
CA SER A 55 -1.82 9.38 13.21
C SER A 55 -2.81 9.30 14.39
N ALA A 56 -2.32 9.01 15.60
CA ALA A 56 -3.11 9.01 16.81
C ALA A 56 -3.72 10.39 17.12
N THR A 57 -2.93 11.47 16.96
CA THR A 57 -3.42 12.85 17.17
C THR A 57 -4.50 13.25 16.16
N HIS A 58 -4.46 12.69 14.94
CA HIS A 58 -5.36 13.08 13.85
C HIS A 58 -6.48 12.05 13.59
N GLY A 59 -6.59 11.01 14.42
CA GLY A 59 -7.59 9.94 14.22
C GLY A 59 -7.39 9.13 12.92
N VAL A 60 -6.17 9.14 12.36
CA VAL A 60 -5.83 8.40 11.15
C VAL A 60 -5.34 7.00 11.54
N SER A 61 -5.94 5.97 10.95
CA SER A 61 -5.43 4.60 11.07
C SER A 61 -4.35 4.35 10.01
N VAL A 62 -3.22 3.79 10.41
CA VAL A 62 -2.17 3.35 9.49
C VAL A 62 -2.52 1.92 9.06
N PRO A 63 -2.90 1.69 7.79
CA PRO A 63 -3.32 0.36 7.35
C PRO A 63 -2.15 -0.62 7.37
N ASP A 64 -2.41 -1.83 7.88
CA ASP A 64 -1.49 -2.94 7.77
C ASP A 64 -1.63 -3.54 6.36
N PRO A 65 -0.56 -3.55 5.54
CA PRO A 65 -0.60 -4.12 4.19
C PRO A 65 -0.94 -5.61 4.16
N SER A 66 -0.83 -6.35 5.27
CA SER A 66 -1.30 -7.73 5.36
C SER A 66 -2.83 -7.87 5.36
N MET A 67 -3.57 -6.84 5.78
CA MET A 67 -5.04 -6.84 5.78
C MET A 67 -5.66 -6.47 4.42
N GLU A 68 -4.92 -5.77 3.56
CA GLU A 68 -5.42 -5.38 2.22
C GLU A 68 -5.57 -6.57 1.26
N ALA A 69 -4.89 -7.69 1.51
CA ALA A 69 -5.08 -8.92 0.75
C ALA A 69 -6.47 -9.56 0.94
N SER A 70 -7.19 -9.22 2.01
CA SER A 70 -8.53 -9.77 2.31
C SER A 70 -9.68 -8.80 2.01
N GLY A 71 -9.41 -7.50 1.87
CA GLY A 71 -10.44 -6.47 1.66
C GLY A 71 -10.81 -6.19 0.20
N ALA A 72 -9.94 -6.57 -0.75
CA ALA A 72 -10.16 -6.28 -2.17
C ALA A 72 -11.36 -7.04 -2.80
N HIS A 73 -11.92 -8.05 -2.12
CA HIS A 73 -13.07 -8.80 -2.64
C HIS A 73 -14.45 -8.26 -2.20
N LEU A 74 -14.53 -7.36 -1.21
CA LEU A 74 -15.84 -6.92 -0.69
C LEU A 74 -16.41 -5.70 -1.44
N LEU A 75 -15.58 -4.80 -1.96
CA LEU A 75 -16.05 -3.60 -2.67
C LEU A 75 -16.36 -3.84 -4.17
N GLU A 76 -15.96 -4.98 -4.74
CA GLU A 76 -16.33 -5.35 -6.12
C GLU A 76 -17.71 -6.02 -6.21
N SER A 77 -18.27 -6.47 -5.08
CA SER A 77 -19.60 -7.13 -5.04
C SER A 77 -20.80 -6.18 -5.00
N ARG A 78 -20.60 -4.85 -5.07
CA ARG A 78 -21.71 -3.87 -5.14
C ARG A 78 -21.94 -3.23 -6.51
N SER A 79 -21.27 -3.73 -7.56
CA SER A 79 -21.49 -3.26 -8.92
C SER A 79 -21.87 -4.43 -9.83
N ASN A 80 -23.07 -4.99 -9.64
CA ASN A 80 -23.78 -5.78 -10.66
C ASN A 80 -25.26 -5.87 -10.28
N SER A 81 -26.00 -4.76 -10.39
CA SER A 81 -27.46 -4.81 -10.50
C SER A 81 -27.88 -4.02 -11.73
N ILE A 82 -27.56 -4.58 -12.91
CA ILE A 82 -28.27 -4.28 -14.15
C ILE A 82 -29.36 -5.34 -14.27
N ALA A 83 -30.60 -4.99 -13.92
CA ALA A 83 -31.78 -5.69 -14.38
C ALA A 83 -32.57 -4.75 -15.30
N SER A 84 -32.14 -4.79 -16.57
CA SER A 84 -32.92 -4.75 -17.81
C SER A 84 -34.26 -4.00 -17.85
N LEU A 85 -34.28 -2.96 -18.68
CA LEU A 85 -35.47 -2.49 -19.39
C LEU A 85 -35.79 -3.46 -20.55
N SER A 86 -36.91 -4.19 -20.46
CA SER A 86 -37.77 -4.69 -21.56
C SER A 86 -38.90 -5.53 -20.94
N SER A 87 -40.07 -4.95 -20.70
CA SER A 87 -41.29 -5.08 -21.53
C SER A 87 -42.00 -6.44 -21.42
N SER A 88 -43.25 -6.46 -20.93
CA SER A 88 -44.39 -7.05 -21.66
C SER A 88 -45.71 -6.80 -20.92
N MET A 89 -46.72 -6.32 -21.67
CA MET A 89 -48.13 -6.31 -21.29
C MET A 89 -48.61 -7.70 -20.85
N ASN A 90 -49.53 -7.76 -19.88
CA ASN A 90 -50.82 -8.45 -20.00
C ASN A 90 -51.75 -8.17 -18.80
N ASN A 91 -53.02 -7.91 -19.15
CA ASN A 91 -54.15 -7.52 -18.31
C ASN A 91 -54.64 -8.63 -17.37
N LEU A 92 -55.20 -8.24 -16.22
CA LEU A 92 -56.48 -8.75 -15.70
C LEU A 92 -57.22 -7.62 -14.97
#